data_AF-A0A3D5A5M3-F1
#
_entry.id   AF-A0A3D5A5M3-F1
#
_cell.length_a   1.000
_cell.length_b   1.000
_cell.length_c   1.000
_cell.angle_alpha   90.00
_cell.angle_beta   90.00
_cell.angle_gamma   90.00
#
_symmetry.space_group_name_H-M   'P 1'
#
loop_
_entity.id
_entity.type
_entity.pdbx_description
1 polymer ?
#
loop_
_entity_poly.entity_id
_entity_poly.type
_entity_poly.pdbx_seq_one_letter_code
_entity_poly.pdbx_strand_id
1 'polypeptide(L)'
;MAADGTTNGLLRGSELTGRVLDATEKFVAIRDRVCGACEYSCCHSGTMVGQHGVRRALKGIELKPELGPAIREAMRARAEELKADLDTIRKVTELLEMGFAAQMPAELAELKRLTAEWADFADFLGSDFELSHDNLRRVTEFTAVRANLLRGVGSFAGGHAALARFSGPGGSFTFRRRRLAPPRCMFHRDGCVLDRYKPIKCANFFCNGEPNLLAECQDEMTFDEFVLANMYVEPFAFVRQVIEQAGVLGPDYWEPLVAVPAARAQGDELVSLAHLREGRVELRQEPAGFYLSTEEVLHAIVATGRDNTVIYRAASVGGPALYELAVALQRAHNDGILGGFILIPDGFAPSAFMPHPMWTDHMMSQPLGSLDIFAIGE
;
A
#
# COMPACT_ATOMS: atom_id res chain seq x y z
N MET A 1 -52.41 0.08 3.81
CA MET A 1 -51.42 1.14 3.53
C MET A 1 -50.07 0.48 3.46
N ALA A 2 -49.67 0.12 2.24
CA ALA A 2 -48.36 -0.42 1.96
C ALA A 2 -47.33 0.71 2.13
N ALA A 3 -46.31 0.47 2.96
CA ALA A 3 -45.14 1.31 2.98
C ALA A 3 -44.37 1.00 1.69
N ASP A 4 -44.36 1.95 0.76
CA ASP A 4 -43.47 1.94 -0.39
C ASP A 4 -42.04 1.82 0.12
N GLY A 5 -41.40 0.70 -0.25
CA GLY A 5 -39.99 0.44 -0.01
C GLY A 5 -39.15 1.41 -0.81
N THR A 6 -38.73 2.49 -0.16
CA THR A 6 -37.73 3.40 -0.70
C THR A 6 -36.40 2.67 -0.82
N THR A 7 -36.04 2.31 -2.05
CA THR A 7 -34.67 2.21 -2.58
C THR A 7 -33.90 3.54 -2.51
N ASN A 8 -34.15 4.39 -1.50
CA ASN A 8 -33.45 5.65 -1.31
C ASN A 8 -32.11 5.38 -0.63
N GLY A 9 -31.04 5.32 -1.41
CA GLY A 9 -29.67 5.42 -0.87
C GLY A 9 -28.64 4.53 -1.56
N LEU A 10 -29.04 3.54 -2.36
CA LEU A 10 -28.08 2.66 -3.03
C LEU A 10 -27.44 3.36 -4.23
N LEU A 11 -26.13 3.61 -4.16
CA LEU A 11 -25.35 4.26 -5.21
C LEU A 11 -24.97 3.26 -6.30
N ARG A 12 -25.22 3.60 -7.57
CA ARG A 12 -24.94 2.77 -8.76
C ARG A 12 -24.47 3.59 -9.96
N GLY A 13 -23.79 2.93 -10.90
CA GLY A 13 -23.42 3.51 -12.20
C GLY A 13 -22.77 4.90 -12.10
N SER A 14 -23.31 5.87 -12.86
CA SER A 14 -22.82 7.26 -12.88
C SER A 14 -22.89 7.96 -11.53
N GLU A 15 -23.88 7.64 -10.68
CA GLU A 15 -23.99 8.22 -9.35
C GLU A 15 -22.85 7.74 -8.44
N LEU A 16 -22.59 6.42 -8.42
CA LEU A 16 -21.49 5.85 -7.64
C LEU A 16 -20.13 6.39 -8.11
N THR A 17 -19.90 6.37 -9.42
CA THR A 17 -18.63 6.84 -9.98
C THR A 17 -18.39 8.33 -9.67
N GLY A 18 -19.41 9.18 -9.79
CA GLY A 18 -19.31 10.58 -9.37
C GLY A 18 -18.94 10.73 -7.89
N ARG A 19 -19.62 9.99 -7.00
CA ARG A 19 -19.34 10.01 -5.56
C ARG A 19 -17.93 9.52 -5.20
N VAL A 20 -17.43 8.51 -5.92
CA VAL A 20 -16.05 8.04 -5.75
C VAL A 20 -15.06 9.13 -6.16
N LEU A 21 -15.26 9.78 -7.32
CA LEU A 21 -14.38 10.85 -7.79
C LEU A 21 -14.33 12.03 -6.80
N ASP A 22 -15.48 12.49 -6.32
CA ASP A 22 -15.58 13.57 -5.33
C ASP A 22 -14.82 13.21 -4.03
N ALA A 23 -15.01 11.99 -3.54
CA ALA A 23 -14.36 11.50 -2.34
C ALA A 23 -12.83 11.35 -2.52
N THR A 24 -12.39 10.86 -3.68
CA THR A 24 -10.97 10.75 -4.03
C THR A 24 -10.31 12.11 -4.14
N GLU A 25 -10.93 13.09 -4.80
CA GLU A 25 -10.40 14.45 -4.91
C GLU A 25 -10.22 15.07 -3.52
N LYS A 26 -11.23 14.94 -2.66
CA LYS A 26 -11.18 15.41 -1.27
C LYS A 26 -10.05 14.75 -0.48
N PHE A 27 -9.91 13.41 -0.57
CA PHE A 27 -8.82 12.69 0.10
C PHE A 27 -7.44 13.10 -0.42
N VAL A 28 -7.29 13.29 -1.73
CA VAL A 28 -6.03 13.74 -2.34
C VAL A 28 -5.65 15.14 -1.85
N ALA A 29 -6.61 16.06 -1.78
CA ALA A 29 -6.37 17.41 -1.26
C ALA A 29 -5.90 17.40 0.21
N ILE A 30 -6.53 16.59 1.06
CA ILE A 30 -6.12 16.40 2.46
C ILE A 30 -4.71 15.79 2.51
N ARG A 31 -4.48 14.72 1.76
CA ARG A 31 -3.19 14.02 1.70
C ARG A 31 -2.07 14.97 1.28
N ASP A 32 -2.24 15.72 0.19
CA ASP A 32 -1.19 16.57 -0.36
C ASP A 32 -0.89 17.78 0.56
N ARG A 33 -1.87 18.24 1.34
CA ARG A 33 -1.69 19.25 2.39
C ARG A 33 -0.92 18.69 3.60
N VAL A 34 -1.15 17.44 3.97
CA VAL A 34 -0.64 16.84 5.22
C VAL A 34 0.69 16.10 5.02
N CYS A 35 0.83 15.35 3.93
CA CYS A 35 2.04 14.59 3.63
C CYS A 35 3.21 15.54 3.40
N GLY A 36 4.27 15.38 4.19
CA GLY A 36 5.46 16.23 4.11
C GLY A 36 5.39 17.51 4.96
N ALA A 37 4.21 17.90 5.46
CA ALA A 37 4.05 19.06 6.36
C ALA A 37 4.82 18.89 7.67
N CYS A 38 4.99 17.64 8.14
CA CYS A 38 5.83 17.33 9.29
C CYS A 38 7.34 17.34 8.97
N GLU A 39 7.76 17.81 7.79
CA GLU A 39 9.11 17.68 7.24
C GLU A 39 9.63 16.23 7.28
N TYR A 40 8.71 15.26 7.09
CA TYR A 40 8.98 13.81 7.16
C TYR A 40 9.46 13.32 8.54
N SER A 41 9.38 14.16 9.57
CA SER A 41 9.86 13.85 10.92
C SER A 41 8.98 12.84 11.68
N CYS A 42 7.77 12.57 11.17
CA CYS A 42 6.69 11.89 11.87
C CYS A 42 6.36 10.47 11.36
N CYS A 43 6.91 10.06 10.22
CA CYS A 43 6.67 8.74 9.63
C CYS A 43 7.47 7.66 10.38
N HIS A 44 7.15 7.44 11.67
CA HIS A 44 7.89 6.57 12.60
C HIS A 44 7.90 5.09 12.16
N SER A 45 6.89 4.67 11.42
CA SER A 45 6.85 3.42 10.69
C SER A 45 7.34 3.71 9.26
N GLY A 46 8.63 3.47 9.01
CA GLY A 46 9.15 3.42 7.66
C GLY A 46 8.40 2.35 6.87
N THR A 47 7.33 2.73 6.19
CA THR A 47 6.56 1.76 5.42
C THR A 47 7.20 1.53 4.11
N MET A 48 7.97 0.47 4.14
CA MET A 48 8.49 -0.14 2.97
C MET A 48 7.40 -0.97 2.32
N VAL A 49 7.52 -0.99 1.00
CA VAL A 49 6.97 -2.05 0.17
C VAL A 49 7.54 -3.36 0.72
N GLY A 50 6.68 -4.22 1.28
CA GLY A 50 7.05 -5.60 1.60
C GLY A 50 7.02 -6.45 0.33
N GLN A 51 7.39 -7.74 0.42
CA GLN A 51 7.40 -8.65 -0.74
C GLN A 51 6.05 -8.70 -1.48
N HIS A 52 4.91 -8.64 -0.78
CA HIS A 52 3.59 -8.53 -1.41
C HIS A 52 3.38 -7.20 -2.14
N GLY A 53 3.91 -6.11 -1.61
CA GLY A 53 3.90 -4.82 -2.29
C GLY A 53 4.68 -4.83 -3.60
N VAL A 54 5.73 -5.65 -3.71
CA VAL A 54 6.50 -5.82 -4.96
C VAL A 54 5.64 -6.49 -6.04
N ARG A 55 4.87 -7.52 -5.69
CA ARG A 55 3.96 -8.19 -6.64
C ARG A 55 2.90 -7.24 -7.17
N ARG A 56 2.28 -6.44 -6.28
CA ARG A 56 1.32 -5.40 -6.68
C ARG A 56 1.97 -4.35 -7.56
N ALA A 57 3.19 -3.89 -7.24
CA ALA A 57 3.93 -2.94 -8.06
C ALA A 57 4.21 -3.50 -9.47
N LEU A 58 4.62 -4.77 -9.59
CA LEU A 58 4.82 -5.43 -10.88
C LEU A 58 3.53 -5.51 -11.69
N LYS A 59 2.44 -5.98 -11.08
CA LYS A 59 1.11 -5.99 -11.72
C LYS A 59 0.76 -4.58 -12.22
N GLY A 60 1.09 -3.55 -11.45
CA GLY A 60 0.93 -2.16 -11.85
C GLY A 60 1.77 -1.75 -13.05
N ILE A 61 3.06 -2.06 -13.06
CA ILE A 61 3.99 -1.73 -14.17
C ILE A 61 3.50 -2.34 -15.49
N GLU A 62 3.00 -3.57 -15.45
CA GLU A 62 2.45 -4.25 -16.63
C GLU A 62 1.14 -3.60 -17.13
N LEU A 63 0.30 -3.10 -16.21
CA LEU A 63 -1.01 -2.51 -16.53
C LEU A 63 -0.93 -1.02 -16.89
N LYS A 64 0.09 -0.31 -16.42
CA LYS A 64 0.30 1.13 -16.61
C LYS A 64 1.74 1.38 -17.08
N PRO A 65 1.98 1.45 -18.41
CA PRO A 65 3.33 1.62 -18.96
C PRO A 65 4.11 2.83 -18.42
N GLU A 66 3.41 3.88 -17.99
CA GLU A 66 3.97 5.10 -17.41
C GLU A 66 4.55 4.90 -16.00
N LEU A 67 4.12 3.87 -15.25
CA LEU A 67 4.62 3.61 -13.90
C LEU A 67 6.10 3.22 -13.90
N GLY A 68 6.54 2.45 -14.89
CA GLY A 68 7.93 2.01 -14.97
C GLY A 68 8.93 3.17 -15.03
N PRO A 69 8.79 4.09 -16.00
CA PRO A 69 9.58 5.32 -16.05
C PRO A 69 9.51 6.14 -14.76
N ALA A 70 8.32 6.34 -14.18
CA ALA A 70 8.14 7.11 -12.95
C ALA A 70 8.88 6.49 -11.75
N ILE A 71 8.81 5.16 -11.60
CA ILE A 71 9.56 4.42 -10.58
C ILE A 71 11.06 4.60 -10.77
N ARG A 72 11.58 4.44 -12.00
CA ARG A 72 13.01 4.62 -12.29
C ARG A 72 13.49 6.03 -11.98
N GLU A 73 12.73 7.03 -12.39
CA GLU A 73 13.06 8.43 -12.11
C GLU A 73 13.13 8.69 -10.59
N ALA A 74 12.18 8.14 -9.83
CA ALA A 74 12.18 8.23 -8.37
C ALA A 74 13.38 7.48 -7.74
N MET A 75 13.73 6.29 -8.24
CA MET A 75 14.90 5.54 -7.74
C MET A 75 16.21 6.28 -8.02
N ARG A 76 16.36 6.88 -9.20
CA ARG A 76 17.54 7.70 -9.52
C ARG A 76 17.63 8.93 -8.61
N ALA A 77 16.51 9.61 -8.36
CA ALA A 77 16.49 10.73 -7.42
C ALA A 77 16.90 10.28 -6.00
N ARG A 78 16.39 9.13 -5.53
CA ARG A 78 16.79 8.55 -4.24
C ARG A 78 18.26 8.14 -4.23
N ALA A 79 18.80 7.61 -5.32
CA ALA A 79 20.22 7.27 -5.42
C ALA A 79 21.11 8.49 -5.17
N GLU A 80 20.77 9.65 -5.74
CA GLU A 80 21.54 10.89 -5.51
C GLU A 80 21.51 11.34 -4.05
N GLU A 81 20.35 11.23 -3.38
CA GLU A 81 20.25 11.48 -1.93
C GLU A 81 21.13 10.49 -1.12
N LEU A 82 21.09 9.20 -1.45
CA LEU A 82 21.90 8.19 -0.77
C LEU A 82 23.40 8.37 -1.03
N LYS A 83 23.80 8.87 -2.19
CA LYS A 83 25.20 9.22 -2.48
C LYS A 83 25.67 10.41 -1.65
N ALA A 84 24.84 11.43 -1.47
CA ALA A 84 25.16 12.55 -0.57
C ALA A 84 25.30 12.08 0.89
N ASP A 85 24.45 11.14 1.32
CA ASP A 85 24.57 10.49 2.62
C ASP A 85 25.84 9.63 2.72
N LEU A 86 26.23 8.93 1.64
CA LEU A 86 27.46 8.13 1.58
C LEU A 86 28.71 8.97 1.83
N ASP A 87 28.78 10.19 1.30
CA ASP A 87 29.89 11.10 1.60
C ASP A 87 29.97 11.46 3.08
N THR A 88 28.82 11.60 3.75
CA THR A 88 28.75 11.80 5.20
C THR A 88 29.22 10.56 5.95
N ILE A 89 28.77 9.37 5.53
CA ILE A 89 29.17 8.09 6.13
C ILE A 89 30.67 7.90 6.03
N ARG A 90 31.27 8.12 4.85
CA ARG A 90 32.72 7.99 4.62
C ARG A 90 33.53 8.90 5.54
N LYS A 91 33.15 10.17 5.67
CA LYS A 91 33.79 11.12 6.60
C LYS A 91 33.73 10.64 8.05
N VAL A 92 32.58 10.12 8.48
CA VAL A 92 32.44 9.60 9.84
C VAL A 92 33.28 8.33 10.04
N THR A 93 33.28 7.41 9.07
CA THR A 93 34.11 6.20 9.10
C THR A 93 35.60 6.54 9.18
N GLU A 94 36.08 7.53 8.43
CA GLU A 94 37.47 8.03 8.50
C GLU A 94 37.80 8.60 9.89
N LEU A 95 36.91 9.41 10.45
CA LEU A 95 37.09 9.96 11.80
C LEU A 95 37.13 8.87 12.88
N LEU A 96 36.27 7.86 12.75
CA LEU A 96 36.23 6.72 13.66
C LEU A 96 37.48 5.83 13.51
N GLU A 97 37.98 5.66 12.29
CA GLU A 97 39.24 4.95 12.04
C GLU A 97 40.42 5.65 12.75
N MET A 98 40.53 6.98 12.62
CA MET A 98 41.57 7.75 13.32
C MET A 98 41.49 7.62 14.85
N GLY A 99 40.27 7.51 15.41
CA GLY A 99 40.05 7.43 16.85
C GLY A 99 40.15 6.02 17.45
N PHE A 100 39.80 4.98 16.68
CA PHE A 100 39.53 3.64 17.22
C PHE A 100 40.30 2.49 16.52
N ALA A 101 41.13 2.76 15.49
CA ALA A 101 41.83 1.72 14.71
C ALA A 101 42.57 0.67 15.54
N ALA A 102 43.24 1.09 16.61
CA ALA A 102 44.01 0.18 17.47
C ALA A 102 43.14 -0.62 18.47
N GLN A 103 41.94 -0.12 18.79
CA GLN A 103 41.12 -0.64 19.89
C GLN A 103 39.98 -1.53 19.39
N MET A 104 39.43 -1.23 18.21
CA MET A 104 38.24 -1.87 17.66
C MET A 104 38.41 -2.20 16.16
N PRO A 105 39.46 -2.97 15.77
CA PRO A 105 39.76 -3.21 14.36
C PRO A 105 38.70 -4.04 13.63
N ALA A 106 38.03 -4.97 14.33
CA ALA A 106 36.99 -5.81 13.74
C ALA A 106 35.71 -5.00 13.45
N GLU A 107 35.30 -4.14 14.38
CA GLU A 107 34.14 -3.26 14.23
C GLU A 107 34.36 -2.23 13.13
N LEU A 108 35.59 -1.71 12.99
CA LEU A 108 35.94 -0.81 11.88
C LEU A 108 35.92 -1.53 10.52
N ALA A 109 36.42 -2.77 10.45
CA ALA A 109 36.35 -3.57 9.23
C ALA A 109 34.88 -3.82 8.82
N GLU A 110 34.01 -4.14 9.79
CA GLU A 110 32.58 -4.31 9.54
C GLU A 110 31.91 -2.99 9.12
N LEU A 111 32.23 -1.86 9.77
CA LEU A 111 31.71 -0.55 9.35
C LEU A 111 32.13 -0.19 7.92
N LYS A 112 33.36 -0.50 7.51
CA LYS A 112 33.82 -0.32 6.12
C LYS A 112 33.04 -1.20 5.14
N ARG A 113 32.78 -2.47 5.50
CA ARG A 113 31.93 -3.39 4.71
C ARG A 113 30.51 -2.84 4.54
N LEU A 114 29.89 -2.37 5.63
CA LEU A 114 28.55 -1.76 5.61
C LEU A 114 28.51 -0.45 4.81
N THR A 115 29.59 0.33 4.83
CA THR A 115 29.74 1.52 4.00
C THR A 115 29.80 1.16 2.51
N ALA A 116 30.49 0.07 2.15
CA ALA A 116 30.50 -0.45 0.78
C ALA A 116 29.12 -0.98 0.36
N GLU A 117 28.42 -1.71 1.24
CA GLU A 117 27.05 -2.19 1.00
C GLU A 117 26.07 -1.03 0.70
N TRP A 118 26.21 0.09 1.41
CA TRP A 118 25.45 1.31 1.11
C TRP A 118 25.79 1.88 -0.27
N ALA A 119 27.07 1.93 -0.63
CA ALA A 119 27.52 2.41 -1.93
C ALA A 119 26.95 1.55 -3.07
N ASP A 120 27.09 0.23 -2.97
CA ASP A 120 26.56 -0.72 -3.95
C ASP A 120 25.03 -0.60 -4.10
N PHE A 121 24.33 -0.32 -3.00
CA PHE A 121 22.89 -0.10 -3.01
C PHE A 121 22.51 1.21 -3.73
N ALA A 122 23.22 2.31 -3.44
CA ALA A 122 22.98 3.59 -4.10
C ALA A 122 23.28 3.52 -5.61
N ASP A 123 24.36 2.83 -6.01
CA ASP A 123 24.70 2.62 -7.41
C ASP A 123 23.68 1.74 -8.12
N PHE A 124 23.17 0.69 -7.46
CA PHE A 124 22.07 -0.12 -7.96
C PHE A 124 20.82 0.73 -8.23
N LEU A 125 20.39 1.57 -7.28
CA LEU A 125 19.21 2.44 -7.47
C LEU A 125 19.40 3.47 -8.59
N GLY A 126 20.63 3.96 -8.77
CA GLY A 126 20.96 4.92 -9.82
C GLY A 126 21.10 4.30 -11.21
N SER A 127 21.11 2.97 -11.30
CA SER A 127 21.27 2.24 -12.56
C SER A 127 19.96 2.09 -13.34
N ASP A 128 20.07 1.64 -14.59
CA ASP A 128 18.93 1.27 -15.43
C ASP A 128 18.50 -0.18 -15.19
N PHE A 129 18.38 -0.56 -13.92
CA PHE A 129 17.99 -1.92 -13.57
C PHE A 129 16.62 -2.29 -14.18
N GLU A 130 16.51 -3.56 -14.54
CA GLU A 130 15.25 -4.13 -15.02
C GLU A 130 14.21 -4.11 -13.90
N LEU A 131 12.98 -3.68 -14.18
CA LEU A 131 11.88 -3.67 -13.22
C LEU A 131 11.29 -5.07 -13.04
N SER A 132 12.12 -6.00 -12.57
CA SER A 132 11.76 -7.38 -12.26
C SER A 132 11.40 -7.55 -10.78
N HIS A 133 10.78 -8.68 -10.44
CA HIS A 133 10.46 -9.03 -9.05
C HIS A 133 11.68 -8.95 -8.13
N ASP A 134 12.81 -9.52 -8.56
CA ASP A 134 14.00 -9.60 -7.73
C ASP A 134 14.66 -8.24 -7.51
N ASN A 135 14.68 -7.38 -8.53
CA ASN A 135 15.23 -6.04 -8.41
C ASN A 135 14.31 -5.13 -7.58
N LEU A 136 12.99 -5.21 -7.76
CA LEU A 136 12.06 -4.47 -6.91
C LEU A 136 12.10 -4.98 -5.47
N ARG A 137 12.30 -6.29 -5.25
CA ARG A 137 12.57 -6.86 -3.92
C ARG A 137 13.85 -6.28 -3.33
N ARG A 138 14.91 -6.12 -4.12
CA ARG A 138 16.16 -5.47 -3.67
C ARG A 138 15.90 -4.03 -3.22
N VAL A 139 15.07 -3.25 -3.91
CA VAL A 139 14.68 -1.88 -3.46
C VAL A 139 14.11 -1.89 -2.03
N THR A 140 13.39 -2.94 -1.65
CA THR A 140 12.81 -3.09 -0.30
C THR A 140 13.84 -3.40 0.80
N GLU A 141 15.09 -3.71 0.44
CA GLU A 141 16.15 -4.04 1.41
C GLU A 141 16.75 -2.79 2.07
N PHE A 142 16.38 -1.58 1.63
CA PHE A 142 16.95 -0.34 2.12
C PHE A 142 16.92 -0.18 3.65
N THR A 143 15.82 -0.54 4.34
CA THR A 143 15.84 -0.43 5.81
C THR A 143 16.85 -1.36 6.44
N ALA A 144 17.11 -2.53 5.86
CA ALA A 144 18.11 -3.44 6.38
C ALA A 144 19.52 -2.86 6.19
N VAL A 145 19.82 -2.36 4.99
CA VAL A 145 21.08 -1.65 4.67
C VAL A 145 21.30 -0.51 5.68
N ARG A 146 20.30 0.36 5.86
CA ARG A 146 20.38 1.49 6.80
C ARG A 146 20.49 1.05 8.26
N ALA A 147 19.68 0.08 8.70
CA ALA A 147 19.70 -0.38 10.08
C ALA A 147 21.02 -1.05 10.45
N ASN A 148 21.60 -1.83 9.54
CA ASN A 148 22.89 -2.47 9.74
C ASN A 148 24.00 -1.41 9.85
N LEU A 149 24.02 -0.43 8.94
CA LEU A 149 24.95 0.69 9.01
C LEU A 149 24.84 1.45 10.34
N LEU A 150 23.62 1.83 10.74
CA LEU A 150 23.40 2.54 12.01
C LEU A 150 23.83 1.70 13.21
N ARG A 151 23.64 0.38 13.18
CA ARG A 151 24.15 -0.52 14.23
C ARG A 151 25.67 -0.52 14.26
N GLY A 152 26.33 -0.62 13.10
CA GLY A 152 27.79 -0.57 12.99
C GLY A 152 28.37 0.74 13.52
N VAL A 153 27.78 1.87 13.16
CA VAL A 153 28.17 3.19 13.70
C VAL A 153 27.90 3.31 15.20
N GLY A 154 26.83 2.67 15.69
CA GLY A 154 26.44 2.67 17.10
C GLY A 154 27.42 1.95 18.02
N SER A 155 28.31 1.11 17.48
CA SER A 155 29.39 0.47 18.24
C SER A 155 30.43 1.47 18.75
N PHE A 156 30.50 2.67 18.17
CA PHE A 156 31.47 3.71 18.52
C PHE A 156 30.82 4.82 19.34
N ALA A 157 31.45 5.18 20.46
CA ALA A 157 30.98 6.27 21.31
C ALA A 157 30.88 7.59 20.50
N GLY A 158 29.67 8.14 20.42
CA GLY A 158 29.40 9.37 19.66
C GLY A 158 29.24 9.21 18.15
N GLY A 159 29.28 7.98 17.61
CA GLY A 159 29.17 7.73 16.16
C GLY A 159 27.89 8.29 15.53
N HIS A 160 26.72 8.08 16.15
CA HIS A 160 25.46 8.67 15.65
C HIS A 160 25.45 10.19 15.74
N ALA A 161 26.06 10.78 16.77
CA ALA A 161 26.19 12.22 16.91
C ALA A 161 27.07 12.81 15.80
N ALA A 162 28.14 12.10 15.43
CA ALA A 162 28.98 12.48 14.29
C ALA A 162 28.19 12.44 12.98
N LEU A 163 27.47 11.35 12.69
CA LEU A 163 26.61 11.26 11.50
C LEU A 163 25.66 12.45 11.38
N ALA A 164 24.93 12.76 12.44
CA ALA A 164 23.98 13.86 12.38
C ALA A 164 24.62 15.25 12.29
N ARG A 165 25.80 15.44 12.87
CA ARG A 165 26.53 16.69 12.78
C ARG A 165 27.07 16.95 11.37
N PHE A 166 27.53 15.90 10.69
CA PHE A 166 28.07 16.01 9.34
C PHE A 166 27.00 15.92 8.24
N SER A 167 25.79 15.47 8.59
CA SER A 167 24.65 15.45 7.68
C SER A 167 24.26 16.90 7.33
N GLY A 168 24.26 17.22 6.04
CA GLY A 168 23.84 18.52 5.54
C GLY A 168 22.32 18.71 5.56
N PRO A 169 21.84 19.91 5.22
CA PRO A 169 20.41 20.15 4.99
C PRO A 169 19.85 19.14 3.97
N GLY A 170 18.84 18.37 4.36
CA GLY A 170 18.21 17.35 3.52
C GLY A 170 18.80 15.93 3.61
N GLY A 171 19.86 15.71 4.40
CA GLY A 171 20.43 14.37 4.62
C GLY A 171 19.54 13.46 5.50
N SER A 172 19.74 12.14 5.42
CA SER A 172 18.87 11.16 6.09
C SER A 172 19.22 10.86 7.55
N PHE A 173 20.25 11.52 8.10
CA PHE A 173 20.78 11.28 9.45
C PHE A 173 20.47 12.41 10.43
N THR A 174 19.25 12.92 10.43
CA THR A 174 18.84 13.98 11.38
C THR A 174 18.32 13.38 12.69
N PHE A 175 18.68 13.99 13.83
CA PHE A 175 18.07 13.63 15.11
C PHE A 175 16.72 14.32 15.28
N ARG A 176 15.74 13.57 15.78
CA ARG A 176 14.51 14.09 16.39
C ARG A 176 14.52 13.71 17.87
N ARG A 177 14.61 14.72 18.74
CA ARG A 177 14.80 14.54 20.20
C ARG A 177 16.04 13.69 20.50
N ARG A 178 15.85 12.43 20.87
CA ARG A 178 16.94 11.48 21.25
C ARG A 178 17.14 10.35 20.23
N ARG A 179 16.43 10.34 19.09
CA ARG A 179 16.49 9.26 18.10
C ARG A 179 16.76 9.82 16.71
N LEU A 180 17.49 9.08 15.88
CA LEU A 180 17.60 9.38 14.45
C LEU A 180 16.23 9.21 13.78
N ALA A 181 15.89 10.13 12.89
CA ALA A 181 14.66 10.07 12.13
C ALA A 181 14.60 8.78 11.28
N PRO A 182 13.41 8.22 11.05
CA PRO A 182 13.22 7.13 10.09
C PRO A 182 13.50 7.60 8.65
N PRO A 183 13.92 6.72 7.73
CA PRO A 183 14.14 7.12 6.36
C PRO A 183 12.83 7.37 5.60
N ARG A 184 12.91 8.14 4.51
CA ARG A 184 11.81 8.26 3.54
C ARG A 184 11.61 6.93 2.80
N CYS A 185 10.37 6.64 2.39
CA CYS A 185 10.07 5.48 1.56
C CYS A 185 10.76 5.61 0.20
N MET A 186 11.33 4.51 -0.31
CA MET A 186 11.99 4.49 -1.62
C MET A 186 11.04 4.86 -2.77
N PHE A 187 9.76 4.55 -2.63
CA PHE A 187 8.72 4.85 -3.63
C PHE A 187 7.99 6.18 -3.37
N HIS A 188 8.58 7.06 -2.56
CA HIS A 188 8.08 8.41 -2.36
C HIS A 188 9.00 9.39 -3.12
N ARG A 189 8.44 10.41 -3.77
CA ARG A 189 9.18 11.60 -4.23
C ARG A 189 8.40 12.86 -3.85
N ASP A 190 7.40 13.20 -4.65
CA ASP A 190 6.41 14.26 -4.44
C ASP A 190 5.02 13.66 -4.19
N GLY A 191 5.00 12.49 -3.58
CA GLY A 191 3.87 11.56 -3.54
C GLY A 191 4.34 10.11 -3.72
N CYS A 192 3.42 9.15 -3.59
CA CYS A 192 3.72 7.74 -3.81
C CYS A 192 3.73 7.43 -5.31
N VAL A 193 4.87 6.99 -5.85
CA VAL A 193 4.99 6.66 -7.29
C VAL A 193 4.36 5.33 -7.68
N LEU A 194 3.96 4.51 -6.69
CA LEU A 194 3.23 3.26 -6.92
C LEU A 194 1.73 3.50 -7.09
N ASP A 195 1.23 4.71 -6.84
CA ASP A 195 -0.19 5.05 -6.99
C ASP A 195 -1.08 4.02 -6.25
N ARG A 196 -2.09 3.46 -6.92
CA ARG A 196 -2.97 2.40 -6.41
C ARG A 196 -2.32 1.03 -6.17
N TYR A 197 -1.15 0.82 -6.76
CA TYR A 197 -0.37 -0.40 -6.58
C TYR A 197 0.54 -0.33 -5.35
N LYS A 198 0.33 0.69 -4.51
CA LYS A 198 0.93 0.76 -3.19
C LYS A 198 0.65 -0.52 -2.38
N PRO A 199 1.56 -0.93 -1.50
CA PRO A 199 1.35 -2.07 -0.62
C PRO A 199 0.20 -1.83 0.36
N ILE A 200 -0.44 -2.94 0.71
CA ILE A 200 -1.43 -3.13 1.78
C ILE A 200 -1.12 -2.34 3.07
N LYS A 201 0.16 -2.27 3.47
CA LYS A 201 0.62 -1.62 4.70
C LYS A 201 1.49 -0.40 4.44
N CYS A 202 1.12 0.45 3.47
CA CYS A 202 1.75 1.76 3.33
C CYS A 202 1.22 2.71 4.42
N ALA A 203 2.06 3.13 5.37
CA ALA A 203 1.71 3.92 6.56
C ALA A 203 1.59 5.41 6.28
N ASN A 204 1.24 5.79 5.05
CA ASN A 204 0.82 7.17 4.82
C ASN A 204 -0.37 7.53 5.74
N PHE A 205 -1.12 6.54 6.25
CA PHE A 205 -2.15 6.74 7.28
C PHE A 205 -1.61 6.94 8.71
N PHE A 206 -0.43 6.44 9.09
CA PHE A 206 0.07 6.54 10.48
C PHE A 206 1.11 7.66 10.66
N CYS A 207 0.76 8.85 10.18
CA CYS A 207 1.50 10.06 10.47
C CYS A 207 1.32 10.42 11.95
N ASN A 208 2.33 10.20 12.81
CA ASN A 208 2.34 10.74 14.18
C ASN A 208 2.74 12.24 14.21
N GLY A 209 2.59 12.93 13.09
CA GLY A 209 2.97 14.32 12.90
C GLY A 209 1.77 15.21 13.06
N GLU A 210 2.02 16.48 13.28
CA GLU A 210 1.01 17.51 13.14
C GLU A 210 1.32 18.27 11.85
N PRO A 211 0.39 18.35 10.89
CA PRO A 211 -0.94 17.70 10.89
C PRO A 211 -0.89 16.16 10.73
N ASN A 212 -1.88 15.46 11.29
CA ASN A 212 -2.04 14.00 11.24
C ASN A 212 -3.08 13.64 10.16
N LEU A 213 -2.72 12.77 9.21
CA LEU A 213 -3.60 12.46 8.07
C LEU A 213 -4.95 11.86 8.50
N LEU A 214 -4.98 10.96 9.48
CA LEU A 214 -6.22 10.35 9.96
C LEU A 214 -7.09 11.36 10.70
N ALA A 215 -6.49 12.24 11.50
CA ALA A 215 -7.22 13.30 12.20
C ALA A 215 -7.86 14.27 11.19
N GLU A 216 -7.10 14.71 10.18
CA GLU A 216 -7.61 15.62 9.15
C GLU A 216 -8.69 14.95 8.28
N CYS A 217 -8.55 13.64 7.99
CA CYS A 217 -9.62 12.88 7.35
C CYS A 217 -10.87 12.75 8.23
N GLN A 218 -10.73 12.59 9.56
CA GLN A 218 -11.87 12.52 10.48
C GLN A 218 -12.62 13.85 10.57
N ASP A 219 -11.90 14.96 10.50
CA ASP A 219 -12.46 16.31 10.57
C ASP A 219 -13.14 16.71 9.26
N GLU A 220 -12.57 16.32 8.11
CA GLU A 220 -13.06 16.77 6.81
C GLU A 220 -13.96 15.78 6.10
N MET A 221 -13.80 14.46 6.30
CA MET A 221 -14.53 13.41 5.57
C MET A 221 -15.56 12.68 6.44
N THR A 222 -16.59 12.13 5.79
CA THR A 222 -17.45 11.11 6.40
C THR A 222 -16.85 9.70 6.27
N PHE A 223 -17.38 8.75 7.04
CA PHE A 223 -16.98 7.33 6.92
C PHE A 223 -17.16 6.80 5.50
N ASP A 224 -18.30 7.05 4.86
CA ASP A 224 -18.55 6.57 3.51
C ASP A 224 -17.67 7.28 2.48
N GLU A 225 -17.45 8.60 2.60
CA GLU A 225 -16.48 9.30 1.74
C GLU A 225 -15.08 8.66 1.85
N PHE A 226 -14.63 8.32 3.05
CA PHE A 226 -13.33 7.68 3.23
C PHE A 226 -13.28 6.28 2.61
N VAL A 227 -14.35 5.49 2.73
CA VAL A 227 -14.46 4.19 2.07
C VAL A 227 -14.45 4.35 0.55
N LEU A 228 -15.26 5.27 0.02
CA LEU A 228 -15.36 5.56 -1.42
C LEU A 228 -14.03 6.06 -1.99
N ALA A 229 -13.27 6.86 -1.24
CA ALA A 229 -11.94 7.32 -1.64
C ALA A 229 -10.90 6.18 -1.82
N ASN A 230 -11.20 4.97 -1.32
CA ASN A 230 -10.39 3.77 -1.56
C ASN A 230 -10.86 2.95 -2.78
N MET A 231 -11.92 3.38 -3.49
CA MET A 231 -12.38 2.77 -4.73
C MET A 231 -11.73 3.43 -5.95
N TYR A 232 -11.67 2.69 -7.06
CA TYR A 232 -11.19 3.19 -8.35
C TYR A 232 -12.34 3.29 -9.34
N VAL A 233 -12.47 4.43 -9.99
CA VAL A 233 -13.34 4.57 -11.17
C VAL A 233 -12.56 4.14 -12.39
N GLU A 234 -12.98 3.05 -13.02
CA GLU A 234 -12.33 2.48 -14.19
C GLU A 234 -13.37 1.94 -15.18
N PRO A 235 -13.09 1.97 -16.50
CA PRO A 235 -13.93 1.30 -17.46
C PRO A 235 -13.82 -0.21 -17.28
N PHE A 236 -14.87 -0.94 -17.66
CA PHE A 236 -14.88 -2.40 -17.56
C PHE A 236 -13.70 -3.06 -18.30
N ALA A 237 -13.29 -2.50 -19.44
CA ALA A 237 -12.14 -2.97 -20.20
C ALA A 237 -10.84 -2.99 -19.38
N PHE A 238 -10.65 -2.03 -18.48
CA PHE A 238 -9.48 -2.01 -17.59
C PHE A 238 -9.58 -3.10 -16.52
N VAL A 239 -10.74 -3.28 -15.89
CA VAL A 239 -10.96 -4.35 -14.89
C VAL A 239 -10.76 -5.74 -15.52
N ARG A 240 -11.17 -5.92 -16.78
CA ARG A 240 -10.88 -7.14 -17.54
C ARG A 240 -9.38 -7.37 -17.69
N GLN A 241 -8.61 -6.35 -18.09
CA GLN A 241 -7.15 -6.44 -18.20
C GLN A 241 -6.49 -6.79 -16.85
N VAL A 242 -6.99 -6.25 -15.75
CA VAL A 242 -6.51 -6.59 -14.38
C VAL A 242 -6.61 -8.10 -14.11
N ILE A 243 -7.73 -8.72 -14.48
CA ILE A 243 -7.97 -10.16 -14.26
C ILE A 243 -7.19 -11.00 -15.26
N GLU A 244 -7.21 -10.64 -16.54
CA GLU A 244 -6.44 -11.32 -17.60
C GLU A 244 -4.94 -11.34 -17.26
N GLN A 245 -4.39 -10.21 -16.81
CA GLN A 245 -2.99 -10.12 -16.41
C GLN A 245 -2.68 -10.99 -15.18
N ALA A 246 -3.59 -11.08 -14.20
CA ALA A 246 -3.42 -12.00 -13.08
C ALA A 246 -3.44 -13.47 -13.53
N GLY A 247 -4.24 -13.80 -14.55
CA GLY A 247 -4.22 -15.12 -15.21
C GLY A 247 -2.86 -15.44 -15.84
N VAL A 248 -2.24 -14.48 -16.52
CA VAL A 248 -0.92 -14.64 -17.15
C VAL A 248 0.21 -14.73 -16.12
N LEU A 249 0.19 -13.87 -15.09
CA LEU A 249 1.23 -13.82 -14.06
C LEU A 249 1.15 -14.98 -13.05
N GLY A 250 0.01 -15.65 -12.99
CA GLY A 250 -0.21 -16.84 -12.17
C GLY A 250 -0.89 -16.58 -10.82
N PRO A 251 -1.16 -17.64 -10.04
CA PRO A 251 -2.09 -17.61 -8.91
C PRO A 251 -1.69 -16.66 -7.77
N ASP A 252 -0.41 -16.32 -7.69
CA ASP A 252 0.19 -15.43 -6.69
C ASP A 252 -0.09 -13.93 -6.93
N TYR A 253 -0.67 -13.58 -8.09
CA TYR A 253 -1.04 -12.21 -8.50
C TYR A 253 -2.56 -11.98 -8.52
N TRP A 254 -3.33 -12.99 -8.13
CA TRP A 254 -4.77 -12.88 -7.95
C TRP A 254 -5.09 -12.19 -6.63
N GLU A 255 -5.16 -10.87 -6.69
CA GLU A 255 -5.62 -10.04 -5.59
C GLU A 255 -7.15 -10.13 -5.46
N PRO A 256 -7.71 -10.07 -4.23
CA PRO A 256 -9.15 -10.03 -4.03
C PRO A 256 -9.78 -8.85 -4.76
N LEU A 257 -10.83 -9.14 -5.53
CA LEU A 257 -11.51 -8.18 -6.39
C LEU A 257 -12.88 -7.83 -5.82
N VAL A 258 -13.18 -6.54 -5.70
CA VAL A 258 -14.53 -6.04 -5.46
C VAL A 258 -14.90 -5.16 -6.64
N ALA A 259 -15.93 -5.51 -7.40
CA ALA A 259 -16.27 -4.80 -8.62
C ALA A 259 -17.76 -4.50 -8.64
N VAL A 260 -18.11 -3.21 -8.55
CA VAL A 260 -19.49 -2.72 -8.63
C VAL A 260 -19.80 -2.39 -10.09
N PRO A 261 -20.53 -3.26 -10.81
CA PRO A 261 -20.80 -3.06 -12.23
C PRO A 261 -21.85 -1.96 -12.45
N ALA A 262 -21.73 -1.20 -13.53
CA ALA A 262 -22.79 -0.32 -14.02
C ALA A 262 -23.96 -1.12 -14.63
N ALA A 263 -23.67 -2.30 -15.19
CA ALA A 263 -24.66 -3.16 -15.83
C ALA A 263 -24.49 -4.64 -15.46
N ARG A 264 -25.60 -5.38 -15.37
CA ARG A 264 -25.61 -6.82 -15.05
C ARG A 264 -24.68 -7.64 -15.95
N ALA A 265 -24.61 -7.30 -17.24
CA ALA A 265 -23.75 -7.99 -18.21
C ALA A 265 -22.26 -7.96 -17.82
N GLN A 266 -21.78 -6.85 -17.24
CA GLN A 266 -20.41 -6.73 -16.75
C GLN A 266 -20.17 -7.71 -15.59
N GLY A 267 -21.15 -7.86 -14.68
CA GLY A 267 -21.10 -8.85 -13.60
C GLY A 267 -21.12 -10.30 -14.08
N ASP A 268 -21.85 -10.59 -15.17
CA ASP A 268 -21.83 -11.89 -15.85
C ASP A 268 -20.46 -12.19 -16.46
N GLU A 269 -19.84 -11.19 -17.09
CA GLU A 269 -18.50 -11.34 -17.67
C GLU A 269 -17.41 -11.53 -16.60
N LEU A 270 -17.48 -10.83 -15.45
CA LEU A 270 -16.55 -11.06 -14.33
C LEU A 270 -16.59 -12.51 -13.82
N VAL A 271 -17.77 -13.13 -13.78
CA VAL A 271 -17.90 -14.56 -13.43
C VAL A 271 -17.20 -15.44 -14.46
N SER A 272 -17.36 -15.14 -15.76
CA SER A 272 -16.65 -15.86 -16.81
C SER A 272 -15.12 -15.69 -16.72
N LEU A 273 -14.64 -14.48 -16.45
CA LEU A 273 -13.20 -14.19 -16.32
C LEU A 273 -12.56 -14.90 -15.11
N ALA A 274 -13.31 -15.20 -14.06
CA ALA A 274 -12.82 -15.95 -12.91
C ALA A 274 -12.29 -17.35 -13.27
N HIS A 275 -12.77 -17.94 -14.37
CA HIS A 275 -12.31 -19.22 -14.89
C HIS A 275 -10.93 -19.17 -15.56
N LEU A 276 -10.33 -17.98 -15.71
CA LEU A 276 -8.92 -17.85 -16.09
C LEU A 276 -7.98 -18.34 -14.99
N ARG A 277 -8.44 -18.37 -13.73
CA ARG A 277 -7.72 -19.04 -12.65
C ARG A 277 -8.01 -20.54 -12.71
N GLU A 278 -6.96 -21.35 -12.60
CA GLU A 278 -7.12 -22.80 -12.43
C GLU A 278 -7.94 -23.13 -11.17
N GLY A 279 -8.62 -24.28 -11.20
CA GLY A 279 -9.44 -24.77 -10.10
C GLY A 279 -10.95 -24.58 -10.29
N ARG A 280 -11.71 -24.93 -9.25
CA ARG A 280 -13.17 -24.79 -9.24
C ARG A 280 -13.55 -23.34 -8.96
N VAL A 281 -14.56 -22.85 -9.66
CA VAL A 281 -15.23 -21.58 -9.34
C VAL A 281 -16.54 -21.90 -8.62
N GLU A 282 -16.72 -21.32 -7.44
CA GLU A 282 -17.92 -21.46 -6.62
C GLU A 282 -18.66 -20.13 -6.54
N LEU A 283 -19.89 -20.10 -7.06
CA LEU A 283 -20.73 -18.90 -7.05
C LEU A 283 -21.72 -18.95 -5.89
N ARG A 284 -21.76 -17.89 -5.10
CA ARG A 284 -22.67 -17.67 -3.97
C ARG A 284 -23.52 -16.43 -4.20
N GLN A 285 -24.76 -16.46 -3.70
CA GLN A 285 -25.74 -15.39 -3.87
C GLN A 285 -26.11 -14.82 -2.50
N GLU A 286 -25.98 -13.51 -2.34
CA GLU A 286 -26.32 -12.73 -1.15
C GLU A 286 -27.43 -11.72 -1.51
N PRO A 287 -28.67 -12.18 -1.69
CA PRO A 287 -29.76 -11.35 -2.23
C PRO A 287 -30.17 -10.20 -1.30
N ALA A 288 -29.83 -10.29 -0.01
CA ALA A 288 -30.07 -9.20 0.94
C ALA A 288 -28.97 -8.10 0.89
N GLY A 289 -27.81 -8.41 0.30
CA GLY A 289 -26.58 -7.62 0.40
C GLY A 289 -25.47 -8.42 1.11
N PHE A 290 -24.22 -8.01 0.91
CA PHE A 290 -23.06 -8.66 1.50
C PHE A 290 -22.84 -8.15 2.93
N TYR A 291 -23.19 -8.95 3.94
CA TYR A 291 -23.09 -8.60 5.36
C TYR A 291 -22.33 -9.65 6.19
N LEU A 292 -21.50 -10.47 5.54
CA LEU A 292 -20.73 -11.51 6.22
C LEU A 292 -19.68 -10.88 7.16
N SER A 293 -19.59 -11.44 8.36
CA SER A 293 -18.53 -11.12 9.31
C SER A 293 -17.19 -11.70 8.86
N THR A 294 -16.10 -11.20 9.45
CA THR A 294 -14.74 -11.70 9.22
C THR A 294 -14.66 -13.24 9.31
N GLU A 295 -15.27 -13.84 10.32
CA GLU A 295 -15.21 -15.30 10.56
C GLU A 295 -16.01 -16.09 9.53
N GLU A 296 -17.16 -15.58 9.08
CA GLU A 296 -17.95 -16.21 8.02
C GLU A 296 -17.22 -16.19 6.68
N VAL A 297 -16.56 -15.07 6.35
CA VAL A 297 -15.72 -14.96 5.16
C VAL A 297 -14.52 -15.92 5.23
N LEU A 298 -13.84 -15.99 6.37
CA LEU A 298 -12.72 -16.92 6.57
C LEU A 298 -13.16 -18.38 6.43
N HIS A 299 -14.27 -18.76 7.07
CA HIS A 299 -14.82 -20.10 6.96
C HIS A 299 -15.16 -20.46 5.50
N ALA A 300 -15.72 -19.51 4.75
CA ALA A 300 -15.97 -19.67 3.32
C ALA A 300 -14.68 -19.92 2.53
N ILE A 301 -13.63 -19.12 2.76
CA ILE A 301 -12.33 -19.26 2.08
C ILE A 301 -11.70 -20.63 2.38
N VAL A 302 -11.72 -21.05 3.65
CA VAL A 302 -11.21 -22.37 4.06
C VAL A 302 -11.99 -23.51 3.38
N ALA A 303 -13.32 -23.41 3.35
CA ALA A 303 -14.18 -24.43 2.74
C ALA A 303 -14.02 -24.53 1.21
N THR A 304 -13.80 -23.40 0.54
CA THR A 304 -13.55 -23.37 -0.90
C THR A 304 -12.13 -23.86 -1.23
N GLY A 305 -11.14 -23.51 -0.41
CA GLY A 305 -9.74 -23.94 -0.57
C GLY A 305 -8.92 -23.01 -1.47
N ARG A 306 -7.61 -22.96 -1.22
CA ARG A 306 -6.64 -22.03 -1.83
C ARG A 306 -6.57 -22.09 -3.37
N ASP A 307 -6.72 -23.29 -3.93
CA ASP A 307 -6.60 -23.50 -5.38
C ASP A 307 -7.90 -23.20 -6.13
N ASN A 308 -8.95 -22.77 -5.44
CA ASN A 308 -10.27 -22.49 -6.01
C ASN A 308 -10.61 -21.00 -5.91
N THR A 309 -11.68 -20.61 -6.58
CA THR A 309 -12.22 -19.24 -6.56
C THR A 309 -13.60 -19.23 -5.95
N VAL A 310 -13.84 -18.34 -4.99
CA VAL A 310 -15.18 -18.02 -4.49
C VAL A 310 -15.65 -16.68 -5.08
N ILE A 311 -16.87 -16.66 -5.61
CA ILE A 311 -17.52 -15.47 -6.13
C ILE A 311 -18.79 -15.21 -5.32
N TYR A 312 -18.93 -13.99 -4.82
CA TYR A 312 -20.16 -13.50 -4.22
C TYR A 312 -20.86 -12.54 -5.17
N ARG A 313 -22.14 -12.80 -5.47
CA ARG A 313 -23.05 -11.80 -6.01
C ARG A 313 -23.94 -11.28 -4.92
N ALA A 314 -24.02 -9.96 -4.77
CA ALA A 314 -24.78 -9.34 -3.70
C ALA A 314 -25.67 -8.21 -4.22
N ALA A 315 -26.82 -7.99 -3.59
CA ALA A 315 -27.67 -6.85 -3.95
C ALA A 315 -27.03 -5.48 -3.62
N SER A 316 -26.12 -5.48 -2.65
CA SER A 316 -25.37 -4.29 -2.22
C SER A 316 -24.13 -4.69 -1.42
N VAL A 317 -23.21 -3.74 -1.26
CA VAL A 317 -22.16 -3.78 -0.23
C VAL A 317 -22.07 -2.40 0.44
N GLY A 318 -21.78 -2.35 1.74
CA GLY A 318 -21.50 -1.09 2.45
C GLY A 318 -20.09 -1.06 3.03
N GLY A 319 -19.66 0.12 3.45
CA GLY A 319 -18.35 0.31 4.09
C GLY A 319 -18.03 -0.67 5.24
N PRO A 320 -18.95 -0.95 6.17
CA PRO A 320 -18.69 -1.87 7.29
C PRO A 320 -18.35 -3.28 6.80
N ALA A 321 -19.08 -3.78 5.80
CA ALA A 321 -18.86 -5.10 5.22
C ALA A 321 -17.54 -5.19 4.44
N LEU A 322 -17.12 -4.10 3.77
CA LEU A 322 -15.81 -4.02 3.13
C LEU A 322 -14.66 -4.08 4.14
N TYR A 323 -14.83 -3.51 5.32
CA TYR A 323 -13.83 -3.62 6.40
C TYR A 323 -13.73 -5.04 6.96
N GLU A 324 -14.85 -5.68 7.26
CA GLU A 324 -14.88 -7.09 7.68
C GLU A 324 -14.22 -7.98 6.62
N LEU A 325 -14.55 -7.74 5.35
CA LEU A 325 -13.94 -8.43 4.22
C LEU A 325 -12.42 -8.19 4.15
N ALA A 326 -11.96 -6.94 4.27
CA ALA A 326 -10.53 -6.61 4.23
C ALA A 326 -9.75 -7.31 5.35
N VAL A 327 -10.31 -7.35 6.56
CA VAL A 327 -9.70 -8.06 7.71
C VAL A 327 -9.63 -9.56 7.45
N ALA A 328 -10.72 -10.17 6.96
CA ALA A 328 -10.74 -11.60 6.63
C ALA A 328 -9.72 -11.97 5.56
N LEU A 329 -9.67 -11.21 4.46
CA LEU A 329 -8.75 -11.47 3.36
C LEU A 329 -7.29 -11.27 3.79
N GLN A 330 -7.00 -10.26 4.61
CA GLN A 330 -5.67 -10.07 5.16
C GLN A 330 -5.23 -11.24 6.05
N ARG A 331 -6.13 -11.78 6.87
CA ARG A 331 -5.87 -12.96 7.71
C ARG A 331 -5.62 -14.20 6.84
N ALA A 332 -6.54 -14.50 5.92
CA ALA A 332 -6.41 -15.62 4.98
C ALA A 332 -5.09 -15.56 4.18
N HIS A 333 -4.69 -14.36 3.78
CA HIS A 333 -3.43 -14.11 3.10
C HIS A 333 -2.22 -14.44 3.98
N ASN A 334 -2.19 -13.92 5.22
CA ASN A 334 -1.11 -14.18 6.17
C ASN A 334 -0.97 -15.68 6.51
N ASP A 335 -2.10 -16.39 6.55
CA ASP A 335 -2.16 -17.82 6.83
C ASP A 335 -1.85 -18.68 5.59
N GLY A 336 -1.66 -18.06 4.42
CA GLY A 336 -1.32 -18.75 3.17
C GLY A 336 -2.45 -19.60 2.62
N ILE A 337 -3.70 -19.29 2.98
CA ILE A 337 -4.91 -20.03 2.57
C ILE A 337 -5.78 -19.26 1.56
N LEU A 338 -5.43 -18.01 1.27
CA LEU A 338 -6.20 -17.17 0.33
C LEU A 338 -6.13 -17.74 -1.09
N GLY A 339 -7.30 -18.10 -1.63
CA GLY A 339 -7.51 -18.43 -3.04
C GLY A 339 -8.07 -17.25 -3.84
N GLY A 340 -8.72 -17.55 -4.97
CA GLY A 340 -9.41 -16.52 -5.75
C GLY A 340 -10.64 -15.99 -4.98
N PHE A 341 -10.80 -14.68 -4.89
CA PHE A 341 -11.97 -14.05 -4.26
C PHE A 341 -12.49 -12.90 -5.12
N ILE A 342 -13.77 -12.94 -5.46
CA ILE A 342 -14.45 -11.87 -6.20
C ILE A 342 -15.79 -11.53 -5.53
N LEU A 343 -16.03 -10.26 -5.24
CA LEU A 343 -17.33 -9.74 -4.81
C LEU A 343 -17.90 -8.83 -5.89
N ILE A 344 -19.12 -9.12 -6.32
CA ILE A 344 -19.86 -8.40 -7.37
C ILE A 344 -21.18 -7.90 -6.75
N PRO A 345 -21.18 -6.73 -6.09
CA PRO A 345 -22.40 -6.15 -5.55
C PRO A 345 -23.10 -5.29 -6.61
N ASP A 346 -24.43 -5.27 -6.65
CA ASP A 346 -25.19 -4.44 -7.60
C ASP A 346 -25.08 -2.93 -7.32
N GLY A 347 -24.58 -2.53 -6.15
CA GLY A 347 -24.42 -1.14 -5.75
C GLY A 347 -23.73 -0.96 -4.40
N PHE A 348 -23.35 0.27 -4.09
CA PHE A 348 -22.79 0.63 -2.79
C PHE A 348 -23.88 1.23 -1.89
N ALA A 349 -24.06 0.69 -0.70
CA ALA A 349 -25.02 1.15 0.29
C ALA A 349 -24.31 2.03 1.34
N PRO A 350 -24.54 3.35 1.35
CA PRO A 350 -24.03 4.26 2.37
C PRO A 350 -24.55 3.90 3.76
N SER A 351 -23.75 4.23 4.75
CA SER A 351 -24.04 3.99 6.15
C SER A 351 -25.16 4.92 6.64
N ALA A 352 -26.14 4.36 7.35
CA ALA A 352 -27.25 5.14 7.91
C ALA A 352 -26.90 5.94 9.18
N PHE A 353 -25.71 5.73 9.75
CA PHE A 353 -25.28 6.30 11.04
C PHE A 353 -24.12 7.28 10.87
N MET A 354 -24.23 8.45 11.50
CA MET A 354 -23.23 9.52 11.51
C MET A 354 -23.02 10.04 12.94
N PRO A 355 -21.81 9.95 13.53
CA PRO A 355 -20.64 9.24 13.03
C PRO A 355 -20.86 7.72 13.06
N HIS A 356 -20.28 6.99 12.10
CA HIS A 356 -20.37 5.54 12.08
C HIS A 356 -19.52 4.93 13.23
N PRO A 357 -19.93 3.86 13.91
CA PRO A 357 -19.15 3.27 15.01
C PRO A 357 -17.75 2.77 14.61
N MET A 358 -17.54 2.50 13.33
CA MET A 358 -16.23 2.12 12.76
C MET A 358 -15.39 3.33 12.32
N TRP A 359 -15.86 4.57 12.53
CA TRP A 359 -15.11 5.79 12.30
C TRP A 359 -14.13 6.05 13.45
N THR A 360 -13.11 5.20 13.53
CA THR A 360 -12.07 5.22 14.57
C THR A 360 -10.70 5.09 13.92
N ASP A 361 -9.66 5.65 14.56
CA ASP A 361 -8.27 5.51 14.09
C ASP A 361 -7.89 4.06 13.81
N HIS A 362 -8.30 3.14 14.69
CA HIS A 362 -7.99 1.72 14.56
C HIS A 362 -8.58 1.13 13.27
N MET A 363 -9.83 1.45 12.96
CA MET A 363 -10.51 0.93 11.77
C MET A 363 -10.07 1.64 10.50
N MET A 364 -9.92 2.96 10.50
CA MET A 364 -9.40 3.72 9.36
C MET A 364 -7.98 3.27 8.96
N SER A 365 -7.27 2.68 9.92
CA SER A 365 -5.94 2.13 9.71
C SER A 365 -5.89 0.70 9.16
N GLN A 366 -7.04 0.04 9.03
CA GLN A 366 -7.16 -1.27 8.38
C GLN A 366 -7.09 -1.13 6.85
N PRO A 367 -6.61 -2.17 6.13
CA PRO A 367 -6.18 -2.04 4.76
C PRO A 367 -7.34 -2.14 3.76
N LEU A 368 -8.29 -1.20 3.74
CA LEU A 368 -9.21 -1.12 2.58
C LEU A 368 -8.43 -0.96 1.28
N GLY A 369 -7.34 -0.20 1.31
CA GLY A 369 -6.44 0.00 0.17
C GLY A 369 -5.68 -1.26 -0.29
N SER A 370 -5.84 -2.42 0.34
CA SER A 370 -5.34 -3.69 -0.20
C SER A 370 -6.32 -4.40 -1.12
N LEU A 371 -7.59 -4.01 -1.10
CA LEU A 371 -8.59 -4.58 -1.97
C LEU A 371 -8.55 -3.87 -3.33
N ASP A 372 -8.63 -4.63 -4.41
CA ASP A 372 -8.87 -4.06 -5.73
C ASP A 372 -10.38 -3.74 -5.82
N ILE A 373 -10.78 -2.54 -5.36
CA ILE A 373 -12.18 -2.10 -5.34
C ILE A 373 -12.47 -1.18 -6.52
N PHE A 374 -13.37 -1.58 -7.42
CA PHE A 374 -13.72 -0.83 -8.63
C PHE A 374 -15.18 -0.40 -8.63
N ALA A 375 -15.42 0.88 -8.88
CA ALA A 375 -16.68 1.39 -9.39
C ALA A 375 -16.57 1.43 -10.91
N ILE A 376 -17.27 0.52 -11.60
CA ILE A 376 -17.13 0.36 -13.03
C ILE A 376 -17.97 1.42 -13.74
N GLY A 377 -17.34 2.24 -14.58
CA GLY A 377 -18.02 3.19 -15.46
C GLY A 377 -18.82 2.52 -16.58
N GLU A 378 -19.76 3.26 -17.15
CA GLU A 378 -20.50 2.84 -18.35
C GLU A 378 -19.60 2.68 -19.60
#